data_AF-A0A418CL35-F1
#
_entry.id   AF-A0A418CL35-F1
#
_cell.length_a   1.000
_cell.length_b   1.000
_cell.length_c   1.000
_cell.angle_alpha   90.00
_cell.angle_beta   90.00
_cell.angle_gamma   90.00
#
_symmetry.space_group_name_H-M   'P 1'
#
loop_
_entity.id
_entity.type
_entity.pdbx_description
1 polymer ?
#
loop_
_entity_poly.entity_id
_entity_poly.type
_entity_poly.pdbx_seq_one_letter_code
_entity_poly.pdbx_strand_id
1 'polypeptide(L)'
;MRVLSFWGGALPLLLHSTAATDWKCIPGNPIPFSLSADGEVQCWSLNHHTCYNNGDCQSTINSAPDAPDPLVCGAMHQKAYGYTGYDYGPQHWCNFVKDALFPVWKCLEDADATLGPWANSSMSLDANGDVQCWSNDGRECYVTPEGCKATITSGAKPLSKMVCGCDIMSKFGNTRYDQGPRSFCNFAQKALNASPPNLPCTPPSAVCTFKDGDVIGLQADTGEFVGRCNGCLRKPRTTWDVILLGPLSYSTKWTVRNIPHIGKITLVLDTGAYLGRCHGCAGGATLPDQAFAV
;
A
#
# COMPACT_ATOMS: atom_id res chain seq x y z
N MET A 1 -32.23 49.85 7.91
CA MET A 1 -31.81 50.57 9.14
C MET A 1 -31.54 49.49 10.18
N ARG A 2 -30.33 49.17 10.65
CA ARG A 2 -29.06 49.89 10.80
C ARG A 2 -27.91 49.16 10.10
N VAL A 3 -26.93 49.97 9.71
CA VAL A 3 -25.60 49.64 9.17
C VAL A 3 -24.63 49.45 10.34
N LEU A 4 -23.61 48.60 10.20
CA LEU A 4 -22.21 48.95 10.50
C LEU A 4 -21.23 47.91 9.94
N SER A 5 -20.36 48.45 9.10
CA SER A 5 -19.19 47.91 8.39
C SER A 5 -17.98 47.71 9.30
N PHE A 6 -17.12 46.74 8.97
CA PHE A 6 -15.68 46.84 9.22
C PHE A 6 -14.87 46.37 8.01
N TRP A 7 -13.88 47.20 7.70
CA TRP A 7 -12.88 47.09 6.65
C TRP A 7 -11.81 46.05 6.99
N GLY A 8 -11.19 45.49 5.94
CA GLY A 8 -9.76 45.15 5.90
C GLY A 8 -9.31 44.00 6.81
N GLY A 9 -9.35 42.77 6.31
CA GLY A 9 -8.65 41.63 6.89
C GLY A 9 -8.21 40.70 5.77
N ALA A 10 -6.92 40.41 5.73
CA ALA A 10 -6.22 39.63 4.71
C ALA A 10 -6.99 38.39 4.23
N LEU A 11 -7.00 38.16 2.92
CA LEU A 11 -7.23 36.83 2.35
C LEU A 11 -6.27 35.86 3.07
N PRO A 12 -6.76 34.84 3.80
CA PRO A 12 -5.93 33.69 4.03
C PRO A 12 -5.70 33.07 2.65
N LEU A 13 -4.43 33.03 2.22
CA LEU A 13 -4.01 32.08 1.20
C LEU A 13 -4.46 30.70 1.68
N LEU A 14 -5.58 30.22 1.14
CA LEU A 14 -5.90 28.81 1.12
C LEU A 14 -4.88 28.16 0.17
N LEU A 15 -3.71 27.86 0.72
CA LEU A 15 -2.77 26.93 0.13
C LEU A 15 -3.50 25.59 0.05
N HIS A 16 -3.84 25.22 -1.18
CA HIS A 16 -4.47 23.96 -1.49
C HIS A 16 -3.49 22.81 -1.18
N SER A 17 -3.95 21.91 -0.32
CA SER A 17 -3.79 20.45 -0.39
C SER A 17 -2.50 19.92 -1.04
N THR A 18 -1.53 19.52 -0.23
CA THR A 18 -0.48 18.58 -0.65
C THR A 18 -0.89 17.16 -0.25
N ALA A 19 -1.15 16.36 -1.29
CA ALA A 19 -1.32 14.91 -1.38
C ALA A 19 -1.25 14.07 -0.09
N ALA A 20 -2.23 13.18 0.07
CA ALA A 20 -2.15 12.04 0.96
C ALA A 20 -0.82 11.31 0.73
N THR A 21 0.04 11.33 1.73
CA THR A 21 1.24 10.50 1.76
C THR A 21 0.78 9.08 2.10
N ASP A 22 1.06 8.12 1.22
CA ASP A 22 0.72 6.71 1.45
C ASP A 22 1.59 6.17 2.58
N TRP A 23 1.06 6.20 3.81
CA TRP A 23 1.69 5.65 5.00
C TRP A 23 1.78 4.12 4.91
N LYS A 24 2.94 3.57 5.23
CA LYS A 24 3.25 2.14 5.15
C LYS A 24 3.81 1.61 6.45
N CYS A 25 3.49 0.36 6.73
CA CYS A 25 4.09 -0.39 7.82
C CYS A 25 5.28 -1.22 7.32
N ILE A 26 6.38 -1.16 8.07
CA ILE A 26 7.56 -1.98 7.84
C ILE A 26 7.48 -3.19 8.78
N PRO A 27 7.69 -4.43 8.30
CA PRO A 27 7.65 -5.62 9.15
C PRO A 27 8.53 -5.49 10.39
N GLY A 28 7.95 -5.75 11.57
CA GLY A 28 8.66 -5.64 12.86
C GLY A 28 8.83 -4.21 13.38
N ASN A 29 8.28 -3.19 12.71
CA ASN A 29 8.31 -1.81 13.17
C ASN A 29 6.87 -1.28 13.45
N PRO A 30 6.58 -0.81 14.68
CA PRO A 30 5.25 -0.31 15.05
C PRO A 30 4.98 1.14 14.59
N ILE A 31 5.93 1.78 13.92
CA ILE A 31 5.84 3.17 13.47
C ILE A 31 5.42 3.18 11.98
N PRO A 32 4.41 3.98 11.59
CA PRO A 32 4.12 4.23 10.18
C PRO A 32 5.18 5.14 9.56
N PHE A 33 5.59 4.82 8.34
CA PHE A 33 6.51 5.65 7.57
C PHE A 33 5.95 5.96 6.19
N SER A 34 6.39 7.07 5.60
CA SER A 34 6.05 7.42 4.22
C SER A 34 7.20 8.21 3.59
N LEU A 35 6.98 8.66 2.36
CA LEU A 35 7.81 9.67 1.73
C LEU A 35 7.11 11.03 1.82
N SER A 36 7.87 12.07 2.10
CA SER A 36 7.43 13.47 2.00
C SER A 36 7.25 13.89 0.54
N ALA A 37 6.73 15.10 0.31
CA ALA A 37 6.52 15.63 -1.05
C ALA A 37 7.83 15.80 -1.86
N ASP A 38 8.95 16.04 -1.19
CA ASP A 38 10.30 16.10 -1.73
C ASP A 38 10.99 14.72 -1.80
N GLY A 39 10.28 13.65 -1.39
CA GLY A 39 10.77 12.29 -1.45
C GLY A 39 11.75 11.94 -0.33
N GLU A 40 11.72 12.65 0.79
CA GLU A 40 12.49 12.31 2.00
C GLU A 40 11.71 11.31 2.85
N VAL A 41 12.45 10.46 3.59
CA VAL A 41 11.82 9.53 4.52
C VAL A 41 11.20 10.31 5.67
N GLN A 42 9.94 10.01 6.00
CA GLN A 42 9.27 10.59 7.15
C GLN A 42 8.57 9.51 7.98
N CYS A 43 8.54 9.73 9.29
CA CYS A 43 7.77 8.90 10.22
C CYS A 43 6.52 9.64 10.68
N TRP A 44 5.49 8.87 11.02
CA TRP A 44 4.29 9.43 11.62
C TRP A 44 4.69 10.14 12.90
N SER A 45 4.29 11.38 13.06
CA SER A 45 4.57 12.19 14.25
C SER A 45 3.41 13.16 14.46
N LEU A 46 3.34 13.70 15.68
CA LEU A 46 2.33 14.68 16.08
C LEU A 46 2.99 16.00 16.51
N ASN A 47 4.30 16.14 16.33
CA ASN A 47 5.07 17.27 16.86
C ASN A 47 6.35 17.60 16.07
N HIS A 48 6.54 17.06 14.86
CA HIS A 48 7.75 17.23 14.05
C HIS A 48 9.07 16.80 14.73
N HIS A 49 9.01 16.12 15.87
CA HIS A 49 10.21 15.83 16.67
C HIS A 49 10.31 14.35 16.98
N THR A 50 9.24 13.67 17.40
CA THR A 50 9.30 12.26 17.83
C THR A 50 8.39 11.40 16.99
N CYS A 51 8.89 10.27 16.48
CA CYS A 51 8.06 9.29 15.80
C CYS A 51 7.02 8.71 16.76
N TYR A 52 5.77 8.71 16.33
CA TYR A 52 4.64 8.20 17.06
C TYR A 52 4.68 6.67 17.06
N ASN A 53 4.74 6.08 18.26
CA ASN A 53 4.79 4.65 18.46
C ASN A 53 3.70 4.22 19.45
N ASN A 54 2.65 3.60 18.93
CA ASN A 54 1.54 3.01 19.68
C ASN A 54 1.70 1.48 19.83
N GLY A 55 2.82 0.91 19.39
CA GLY A 55 2.99 -0.55 19.32
C GLY A 55 2.23 -1.23 18.16
N ASP A 56 1.35 -0.50 17.45
CA ASP A 56 0.62 -0.98 16.28
C ASP A 56 0.63 0.08 15.16
N CYS A 57 1.41 -0.21 14.11
CA CYS A 57 1.51 0.65 12.94
C CYS A 57 0.18 0.75 12.20
N GLN A 58 -0.50 -0.38 11.99
CA GLN A 58 -1.72 -0.40 11.18
C GLN A 58 -2.88 0.29 11.91
N SER A 59 -2.97 0.11 13.24
CA SER A 59 -3.94 0.85 14.06
C SER A 59 -3.68 2.36 13.99
N THR A 60 -2.42 2.80 14.02
CA THR A 60 -2.07 4.21 13.88
C THR A 60 -2.56 4.77 12.53
N ILE A 61 -2.26 4.09 11.42
CA ILE A 61 -2.72 4.48 10.08
C ILE A 61 -4.26 4.52 10.01
N ASN A 62 -4.92 3.48 10.53
CA ASN A 62 -6.38 3.34 10.47
C ASN A 62 -7.13 4.32 11.37
N SER A 63 -6.54 4.68 12.51
CA SER A 63 -7.14 5.59 13.49
C SER A 63 -7.08 7.05 13.05
N ALA A 64 -6.19 7.38 12.10
CA ALA A 64 -5.98 8.69 11.51
C ALA A 64 -6.26 9.84 12.51
N PRO A 65 -5.52 9.92 13.64
CA PRO A 65 -5.57 11.13 14.43
C PRO A 65 -5.21 12.29 13.50
N ASP A 66 -5.96 13.39 13.61
CA ASP A 66 -5.91 14.60 12.78
C ASP A 66 -4.55 14.82 12.11
N ALA A 67 -4.56 15.05 10.77
CA ALA A 67 -3.43 15.44 9.92
C ALA A 67 -2.04 15.32 10.61
N PRO A 68 -1.32 14.19 10.44
CA PRO A 68 -0.03 13.99 11.11
C PRO A 68 0.92 15.16 10.85
N ASP A 69 1.77 15.44 11.83
CA ASP A 69 2.82 16.46 11.79
C ASP A 69 4.17 15.72 11.72
N PRO A 70 4.54 15.18 10.54
CA PRO A 70 5.51 14.10 10.41
C PRO A 70 6.95 14.57 10.63
N LEU A 71 7.75 13.77 11.34
CA LEU A 71 9.19 14.03 11.43
C LEU A 71 9.86 13.53 10.14
N VAL A 72 10.46 14.45 9.40
CA VAL A 72 11.13 14.18 8.12
C VAL A 72 12.64 14.09 8.33
N CYS A 73 13.28 13.10 7.70
CA CYS A 73 14.73 13.00 7.59
C CYS A 73 15.30 14.14 6.72
N GLY A 74 16.62 14.26 6.63
CA GLY A 74 17.25 15.33 5.86
C GLY A 74 17.23 16.68 6.60
N ALA A 75 16.71 17.72 5.94
CA ALA A 75 16.83 19.10 6.43
C ALA A 75 16.09 19.36 7.75
N MET A 76 14.91 18.75 7.95
CA MET A 76 14.15 18.90 9.20
C MET A 76 14.90 18.24 10.36
N HIS A 77 15.37 17.02 10.16
CA HIS A 77 16.21 16.30 11.13
C HIS A 77 17.49 17.10 11.46
N GLN A 78 18.18 17.65 10.45
CA GLN A 78 19.39 18.45 10.63
C GLN A 78 19.12 19.68 11.51
N LYS A 79 17.97 20.34 11.31
CA LYS A 79 17.57 21.52 12.09
C LYS A 79 17.20 21.17 13.53
N ALA A 80 16.52 20.05 13.76
CA ALA A 80 16.07 19.64 15.09
C ALA A 80 17.19 18.99 15.93
N TYR A 81 18.10 18.25 15.28
CA TYR A 81 19.02 17.35 15.96
C TYR A 81 20.51 17.55 15.62
N GLY A 82 20.82 18.39 14.64
CA GLY A 82 22.20 18.63 14.20
C GLY A 82 22.77 17.58 13.24
N TYR A 83 21.94 16.63 12.78
CA TYR A 83 22.28 15.61 11.78
C TYR A 83 21.06 15.29 10.91
N THR A 84 21.27 14.86 9.67
CA THR A 84 20.20 14.55 8.69
C THR A 84 19.46 13.25 9.00
N GLY A 85 20.06 12.40 9.83
CA GLY A 85 19.59 11.05 10.13
C GLY A 85 20.09 10.01 9.12
N TYR A 86 20.63 10.42 7.97
CA TYR A 86 21.32 9.53 7.04
C TYR A 86 22.82 9.40 7.33
N ASP A 87 23.36 10.29 8.17
CA ASP A 87 24.79 10.34 8.51
C ASP A 87 25.26 9.15 9.36
N TYR A 88 24.30 8.39 9.92
CA TYR A 88 24.56 7.17 10.68
C TYR A 88 24.52 5.95 9.77
N GLY A 89 25.07 4.82 10.24
CA GLY A 89 25.02 3.56 9.50
C GLY A 89 23.58 3.03 9.25
N PRO A 90 23.46 1.84 8.63
CA PRO A 90 22.17 1.27 8.19
C PRO A 90 21.17 1.05 9.33
N GLN A 91 21.61 0.96 10.58
CA GLN A 91 20.72 0.79 11.74
C GLN A 91 19.83 2.02 12.05
N HIS A 92 20.15 3.21 11.54
CA HIS A 92 19.30 4.38 11.80
C HIS A 92 18.03 4.30 10.96
N TRP A 93 16.90 4.74 11.53
CA TRP A 93 15.59 4.58 10.90
C TRP A 93 15.47 5.31 9.57
N CYS A 94 16.07 6.50 9.41
CA CYS A 94 16.12 7.14 8.11
C CYS A 94 16.70 6.23 7.03
N ASN A 95 17.70 5.38 7.34
CA ASN A 95 18.33 4.49 6.37
C ASN A 95 17.53 3.20 6.13
N PHE A 96 17.19 2.43 7.17
CA PHE A 96 16.47 1.16 6.92
C PHE A 96 15.06 1.40 6.37
N VAL A 97 14.41 2.52 6.74
CA VAL A 97 13.11 2.90 6.19
C VAL A 97 13.28 3.35 4.75
N LYS A 98 14.36 4.05 4.41
CA LYS A 98 14.68 4.36 3.01
C LYS A 98 14.80 3.08 2.21
N ASP A 99 15.53 2.08 2.70
CA ASP A 99 15.66 0.79 2.02
C ASP A 99 14.33 0.03 1.90
N ALA A 100 13.41 0.20 2.86
CA ALA A 100 12.10 -0.43 2.85
C ALA A 100 11.05 0.31 1.99
N LEU A 101 11.17 1.63 1.87
CA LEU A 101 10.21 2.49 1.16
C LEU A 101 10.64 2.79 -0.28
N PHE A 102 11.94 2.86 -0.54
CA PHE A 102 12.46 2.99 -1.90
C PHE A 102 12.54 1.62 -2.54
N PRO A 103 12.32 1.54 -3.86
CA PRO A 103 12.70 0.37 -4.61
C PRO A 103 14.16 0.02 -4.36
N VAL A 104 14.42 -1.11 -3.71
CA VAL A 104 15.76 -1.70 -3.66
C VAL A 104 16.10 -2.11 -5.09
N TRP A 105 16.91 -1.29 -5.75
CA TRP A 105 17.41 -1.61 -7.08
C TRP A 105 18.38 -2.78 -6.97
N LYS A 106 18.16 -3.79 -7.80
CA LYS A 106 18.97 -5.00 -7.87
C LYS A 106 19.43 -5.21 -9.29
N CYS A 107 20.66 -5.71 -9.39
CA CYS A 107 21.17 -6.26 -10.62
C CYS A 107 20.73 -7.70 -10.72
N LEU A 108 20.21 -8.10 -11.88
CA LEU A 108 19.85 -9.48 -12.15
C LEU A 108 20.99 -10.21 -12.91
N GLU A 109 22.21 -9.70 -12.75
CA GLU A 109 23.46 -10.05 -13.47
C GLU A 109 23.78 -11.57 -13.45
N ASP A 110 23.30 -12.30 -12.44
CA ASP A 110 23.60 -13.74 -12.28
C ASP A 110 22.65 -14.68 -13.05
N ALA A 111 21.63 -14.15 -13.73
CA ALA A 111 20.46 -14.95 -14.00
C ALA A 111 20.19 -15.33 -15.48
N ASP A 112 21.16 -15.13 -16.40
CA ASP A 112 21.33 -15.80 -17.73
C ASP A 112 21.66 -14.80 -18.88
N ALA A 113 22.69 -15.09 -19.68
CA ALA A 113 23.06 -14.36 -20.89
C ALA A 113 21.95 -14.33 -21.98
N THR A 114 20.87 -15.10 -21.78
CA THR A 114 19.69 -15.11 -22.66
C THR A 114 18.71 -13.94 -22.45
N LEU A 115 18.94 -13.08 -21.44
CA LEU A 115 18.14 -11.87 -21.17
C LEU A 115 18.19 -10.82 -22.29
N GLY A 116 19.09 -10.98 -23.25
CA GLY A 116 19.31 -9.99 -24.30
C GLY A 116 19.72 -8.63 -23.69
N PRO A 117 19.28 -7.50 -24.25
CA PRO A 117 19.82 -6.19 -23.89
C PRO A 117 19.52 -5.75 -22.45
N TRP A 118 18.59 -6.38 -21.73
CA TRP A 118 18.14 -5.94 -20.40
C TRP A 118 18.93 -6.54 -19.23
N ALA A 119 19.91 -7.40 -19.48
CA ALA A 119 20.72 -8.05 -18.44
C ALA A 119 21.44 -7.06 -17.50
N ASN A 120 21.77 -5.86 -18.02
CA ASN A 120 22.46 -4.80 -17.28
C ASN A 120 21.54 -3.68 -16.78
N SER A 121 20.21 -3.82 -16.92
CA SER A 121 19.28 -2.86 -16.34
C SER A 121 19.10 -3.11 -14.85
N SER A 122 19.04 -2.03 -14.07
CA SER A 122 18.65 -2.10 -12.66
C SER A 122 17.15 -2.37 -12.57
N MET A 123 16.75 -3.36 -11.76
CA MET A 123 15.36 -3.78 -11.59
C MET A 123 14.93 -3.63 -10.13
N SER A 124 13.64 -3.41 -9.89
CA SER A 124 13.09 -3.39 -8.55
C SER A 124 11.61 -3.76 -8.53
N LEU A 125 10.99 -3.71 -7.35
CA LEU A 125 9.55 -3.78 -7.18
C LEU A 125 9.00 -2.37 -6.96
N ASP A 126 7.85 -2.07 -7.55
CA ASP A 126 7.12 -0.85 -7.29
C ASP A 126 6.31 -0.95 -5.99
N ALA A 127 5.63 0.14 -5.62
CA ALA A 127 4.84 0.20 -4.40
C ALA A 127 3.74 -0.87 -4.29
N ASN A 128 3.29 -1.41 -5.43
CA ASN A 128 2.25 -2.43 -5.53
C ASN A 128 2.83 -3.85 -5.61
N GLY A 129 4.15 -4.00 -5.55
CA GLY A 129 4.83 -5.29 -5.68
C GLY A 129 4.98 -5.78 -7.12
N ASP A 130 4.73 -4.90 -8.10
CA ASP A 130 4.93 -5.20 -9.52
C ASP A 130 6.38 -4.91 -9.94
N VAL A 131 6.87 -5.58 -10.97
CA VAL A 131 8.25 -5.39 -11.45
C VAL A 131 8.39 -4.04 -12.11
N GLN A 132 9.45 -3.32 -11.78
CA GLN A 132 9.86 -2.11 -12.48
C GLN A 132 11.33 -2.18 -12.91
N CYS A 133 11.63 -1.53 -14.02
CA CYS A 133 13.00 -1.33 -14.46
C CYS A 133 13.38 0.13 -14.35
N TRP A 134 14.68 0.38 -14.16
CA TRP A 134 15.21 1.73 -14.20
C TRP A 134 14.95 2.32 -15.57
N SER A 135 14.34 3.49 -15.64
CA SER A 135 14.03 4.14 -16.91
C SER A 135 14.20 5.64 -16.77
N ASN A 136 14.72 6.26 -17.82
CA ASN A 136 14.86 7.72 -17.87
C ASN A 136 13.79 8.37 -18.77
N ASP A 137 13.14 7.59 -19.63
CA ASP A 137 12.15 8.06 -20.61
C ASP A 137 10.75 7.44 -20.41
N GLY A 138 10.64 6.45 -19.52
CA GLY A 138 9.42 5.71 -19.24
C GLY A 138 8.99 4.78 -20.37
N ARG A 139 9.85 4.54 -21.36
CA ARG A 139 9.57 3.70 -22.53
C ARG A 139 10.52 2.53 -22.67
N GLU A 140 11.75 2.69 -22.21
CA GLU A 140 12.73 1.62 -22.20
C GLU A 140 13.42 1.47 -20.85
N CYS A 141 13.89 0.25 -20.57
CA CYS A 141 14.76 0.03 -19.44
C CYS A 141 16.13 0.60 -19.78
N TYR A 142 16.63 1.48 -18.92
CA TYR A 142 17.92 2.07 -19.03
C TYR A 142 18.99 0.99 -18.86
N VAL A 143 19.83 0.86 -19.88
CA VAL A 143 20.98 -0.06 -19.90
C VAL A 143 22.20 0.84 -20.05
N THR A 144 23.01 0.95 -19.01
CA THR A 144 24.22 1.79 -19.09
C THR A 144 25.41 0.97 -19.54
N PRO A 145 26.36 1.58 -20.28
CA PRO A 145 27.67 0.98 -20.53
C PRO A 145 28.42 0.65 -19.24
N GLU A 146 28.24 1.45 -18.18
CA GLU A 146 28.87 1.27 -16.87
C GLU A 146 28.25 0.10 -16.07
N GLY A 147 27.11 -0.43 -16.52
CA GLY A 147 26.42 -1.56 -15.93
C GLY A 147 25.47 -1.21 -14.78
N CYS A 148 24.68 -2.21 -14.37
CA CYS A 148 23.68 -2.04 -13.32
C CYS A 148 24.33 -1.61 -11.99
N LYS A 149 25.42 -2.25 -11.57
CA LYS A 149 26.07 -1.94 -10.29
C LYS A 149 26.54 -0.48 -10.21
N ALA A 150 27.09 0.07 -11.29
CA ALA A 150 27.50 1.48 -11.34
C ALA A 150 26.29 2.42 -11.25
N THR A 151 25.19 2.07 -11.93
CA THR A 151 23.92 2.82 -11.89
C THR A 151 23.37 2.90 -10.47
N ILE A 152 23.32 1.77 -9.76
CA ILE A 152 22.85 1.71 -8.36
C ILE A 152 23.78 2.51 -7.43
N THR A 153 25.09 2.35 -7.60
CA THR A 153 26.09 2.98 -6.70
C THR A 153 26.20 4.49 -6.91
N SER A 154 25.80 5.01 -8.08
CA SER A 154 25.84 6.44 -8.39
C SER A 154 24.95 7.31 -7.50
N GLY A 155 23.95 6.72 -6.85
CA GLY A 155 22.93 7.46 -6.08
C GLY A 155 21.95 8.26 -6.94
N ALA A 156 22.04 8.13 -8.27
CA ALA A 156 21.05 8.71 -9.18
C ALA A 156 19.65 8.12 -8.93
N LYS A 157 18.61 8.76 -9.46
CA LYS A 157 17.24 8.25 -9.44
C LYS A 157 16.74 8.13 -10.89
N PRO A 158 15.91 7.13 -11.23
CA PRO A 158 15.28 7.07 -12.54
C PRO A 158 14.42 8.31 -12.77
N LEU A 159 14.51 8.89 -13.96
CA LEU A 159 13.77 10.10 -14.31
C LEU A 159 12.31 9.81 -14.68
N SER A 160 11.99 8.57 -15.02
CA SER A 160 10.65 8.15 -15.42
C SER A 160 10.29 6.75 -14.92
N LYS A 161 9.00 6.53 -14.70
CA LYS A 161 8.46 5.24 -14.26
C LYS A 161 8.27 4.28 -15.45
N MET A 162 8.76 3.05 -15.32
CA MET A 162 8.54 1.95 -16.28
C MET A 162 8.25 0.67 -15.50
N VAL A 163 6.97 0.28 -15.44
CA VAL A 163 6.49 -0.86 -14.63
C VAL A 163 5.79 -1.87 -15.50
N CYS A 164 6.06 -3.14 -15.24
CA CYS A 164 5.38 -4.26 -15.86
C CYS A 164 3.87 -4.22 -15.66
N GLY A 165 3.12 -5.05 -16.38
CA GLY A 165 1.67 -5.06 -16.26
C GLY A 165 1.01 -3.85 -16.91
N CYS A 166 0.18 -3.15 -16.14
CA CYS A 166 -0.74 -2.14 -16.66
C CYS A 166 -0.06 -0.88 -17.21
N ASP A 167 1.08 -0.48 -16.64
CA ASP A 167 1.83 0.69 -17.11
C ASP A 167 2.38 0.45 -18.53
N ILE A 168 3.07 -0.67 -18.77
CA ILE A 168 3.50 -1.08 -20.11
C ILE A 168 2.30 -1.34 -21.04
N MET A 169 1.21 -1.94 -20.56
CA MET A 169 0.00 -2.15 -21.38
C MET A 169 -0.53 -0.83 -21.95
N SER A 170 -0.60 0.22 -21.14
CA SER A 170 -1.08 1.54 -21.57
C SER A 170 -0.19 2.19 -22.64
N LYS A 171 1.10 1.84 -22.67
CA LYS A 171 2.10 2.44 -23.56
C LYS A 171 2.34 1.63 -24.83
N PHE A 172 2.23 0.30 -24.75
CA PHE A 172 2.71 -0.64 -25.77
C PHE A 172 1.68 -1.72 -26.16
N GLY A 173 0.51 -1.77 -25.52
CA GLY A 173 -0.55 -2.73 -25.83
C GLY A 173 -0.26 -4.17 -25.42
N ASN A 174 0.71 -4.39 -24.53
CA ASN A 174 1.02 -5.68 -23.92
C ASN A 174 1.51 -5.50 -22.48
N THR A 175 1.40 -6.51 -21.63
CA THR A 175 1.84 -6.40 -20.22
C THR A 175 3.32 -6.67 -20.02
N ARG A 176 3.99 -7.16 -21.07
CA ARG A 176 5.26 -7.90 -21.02
C ARG A 176 5.24 -9.20 -20.21
N TYR A 177 4.26 -9.45 -19.35
CA TYR A 177 4.03 -10.77 -18.76
C TYR A 177 3.51 -11.76 -19.81
N ASP A 178 2.74 -11.25 -20.77
CA ASP A 178 2.19 -11.99 -21.91
C ASP A 178 3.21 -12.29 -23.03
N GLN A 179 4.43 -11.74 -22.95
CA GLN A 179 5.47 -11.89 -24.00
C GLN A 179 6.37 -13.13 -23.80
N GLY A 180 5.96 -14.07 -22.94
CA GLY A 180 6.70 -15.30 -22.68
C GLY A 180 7.93 -15.14 -21.76
N PRO A 181 8.63 -16.24 -21.46
CA PRO A 181 9.60 -16.31 -20.36
C PRO A 181 10.86 -15.44 -20.54
N ARG A 182 11.16 -15.02 -21.78
CA ARG A 182 12.31 -14.15 -22.10
C ARG A 182 12.05 -12.66 -21.90
N SER A 183 10.81 -12.28 -21.62
CA SER A 183 10.49 -10.89 -21.26
C SER A 183 11.12 -10.53 -19.91
N PHE A 184 11.70 -9.33 -19.80
CA PHE A 184 12.29 -8.87 -18.54
C PHE A 184 11.28 -8.89 -17.39
N CYS A 185 9.98 -8.70 -17.66
CA CYS A 185 8.94 -8.73 -16.63
C CYS A 185 8.79 -10.11 -16.00
N ASN A 186 8.68 -11.17 -16.82
CA ASN A 186 8.57 -12.55 -16.32
C ASN A 186 9.85 -12.98 -15.59
N PHE A 187 10.99 -12.54 -16.11
CA PHE A 187 12.27 -12.86 -15.52
C PHE A 187 12.51 -12.18 -14.16
N ALA A 188 12.36 -10.85 -14.13
CA ALA A 188 12.52 -10.08 -12.91
C ALA A 188 11.42 -10.44 -11.90
N GLN A 189 10.23 -10.85 -12.33
CA GLN A 189 9.21 -11.39 -11.43
C GLN A 189 9.73 -12.62 -10.68
N LYS A 190 10.35 -13.57 -11.39
CA LYS A 190 10.96 -14.75 -10.74
C LYS A 190 12.13 -14.37 -9.85
N ALA A 191 13.03 -13.51 -10.32
CA ALA A 191 14.26 -13.14 -9.60
C ALA A 191 13.98 -12.28 -8.36
N LEU A 192 12.96 -11.42 -8.41
CA LEU A 192 12.56 -10.54 -7.32
C LEU A 192 11.45 -11.13 -6.45
N ASN A 193 10.94 -12.33 -6.78
CA ASN A 193 9.76 -12.92 -6.16
C ASN A 193 8.55 -11.96 -6.15
N ALA A 194 8.31 -11.30 -7.28
CA ALA A 194 7.25 -10.32 -7.44
C ALA A 194 5.87 -11.00 -7.45
N SER A 195 4.87 -10.32 -6.90
CA SER A 195 3.47 -10.74 -6.93
C SER A 195 2.61 -9.65 -7.57
N PRO A 196 2.62 -9.51 -8.91
CA PRO A 196 1.94 -8.44 -9.62
C PRO A 196 0.44 -8.45 -9.34
N PRO A 197 -0.15 -7.33 -8.90
CA PRO A 197 -1.58 -7.19 -8.77
C PRO A 197 -2.17 -7.01 -10.18
N ASN A 198 -3.06 -7.91 -10.58
CA ASN A 198 -3.90 -7.81 -11.80
C ASN A 198 -3.24 -8.28 -13.10
N LEU A 199 -3.12 -9.61 -13.24
CA LEU A 199 -2.75 -10.27 -14.49
C LEU A 199 -3.81 -10.19 -15.62
N PRO A 200 -5.02 -9.65 -15.40
CA PRO A 200 -5.70 -8.93 -16.47
C PRO A 200 -5.69 -7.43 -16.15
N CYS A 201 -5.13 -6.63 -17.06
CA CYS A 201 -5.25 -5.16 -17.10
C CYS A 201 -6.69 -4.71 -17.40
N THR A 202 -7.69 -5.49 -16.99
CA THR A 202 -9.05 -5.01 -16.85
C THR A 202 -9.01 -3.88 -15.83
N PRO A 203 -9.46 -2.67 -16.19
CA PRO A 203 -9.66 -1.65 -15.17
C PRO A 203 -10.49 -2.28 -14.04
N PRO A 204 -10.14 -2.07 -12.76
CA PRO A 204 -11.06 -2.43 -11.70
C PRO A 204 -12.40 -1.83 -12.10
N SER A 205 -13.44 -2.68 -12.17
CA SER A 205 -14.79 -2.22 -12.50
C SER A 205 -15.01 -0.94 -11.69
N ALA A 206 -15.36 0.15 -12.36
CA ALA A 206 -15.59 1.45 -11.71
C ALA A 206 -16.63 1.36 -10.58
N VAL A 207 -17.38 0.24 -10.53
CA VAL A 207 -18.39 -0.08 -9.53
C VAL A 207 -17.78 -0.57 -8.20
N CYS A 208 -16.55 -1.11 -8.16
CA CYS A 208 -15.98 -1.72 -6.94
C CYS A 208 -14.46 -1.47 -6.80
N THR A 209 -14.04 -0.21 -6.73
CA THR A 209 -12.68 0.11 -6.25
C THR A 209 -12.74 0.39 -4.76
N PHE A 210 -12.38 -0.61 -3.94
CA PHE A 210 -12.33 -0.45 -2.49
C PHE A 210 -10.97 0.09 -2.06
N LYS A 211 -10.97 1.13 -1.22
CA LYS A 211 -9.80 1.61 -0.50
C LYS A 211 -9.70 0.88 0.85
N ASP A 212 -8.48 0.79 1.37
CA ASP A 212 -8.31 0.33 2.75
C ASP A 212 -9.09 1.27 3.68
N GLY A 213 -9.92 0.70 4.56
CA GLY A 213 -10.79 1.47 5.45
C GLY A 213 -12.18 1.79 4.91
N ASP A 214 -12.48 1.48 3.65
CA ASP A 214 -13.85 1.64 3.15
C ASP A 214 -14.83 0.82 3.99
N VAL A 215 -15.96 1.45 4.33
CA VAL A 215 -17.05 0.79 5.06
C VAL A 215 -18.16 0.44 4.07
N ILE A 216 -18.39 -0.85 3.90
CA ILE A 216 -19.31 -1.39 2.91
C ILE A 216 -20.44 -2.20 3.56
N GLY A 217 -21.56 -2.33 2.85
CA GLY A 217 -22.61 -3.29 3.15
C GLY A 217 -22.67 -4.37 2.08
N LEU A 218 -22.83 -5.63 2.46
CA LEU A 218 -23.03 -6.74 1.53
C LEU A 218 -24.53 -7.01 1.43
N GLN A 219 -25.17 -6.50 0.38
CA GLN A 219 -26.60 -6.69 0.14
C GLN A 219 -26.83 -8.01 -0.60
N ALA A 220 -27.72 -8.85 -0.07
CA ALA A 220 -28.21 -10.04 -0.76
C ALA A 220 -29.24 -9.66 -1.85
N ASP A 221 -29.58 -10.63 -2.68
CA ASP A 221 -30.64 -10.53 -3.68
C ASP A 221 -32.03 -10.23 -3.09
N THR A 222 -32.24 -10.57 -1.81
CA THR A 222 -33.46 -10.22 -1.05
C THR A 222 -33.53 -8.74 -0.66
N GLY A 223 -32.44 -7.98 -0.83
CA GLY A 223 -32.33 -6.59 -0.39
C GLY A 223 -31.87 -6.43 1.06
N GLU A 224 -31.76 -7.52 1.82
CA GLU A 224 -31.23 -7.53 3.18
C GLU A 224 -29.70 -7.57 3.19
N PHE A 225 -29.08 -7.20 4.30
CA PHE A 225 -27.63 -7.10 4.43
C PHE A 225 -27.05 -8.20 5.31
N VAL A 226 -25.89 -8.70 4.90
CA VAL A 226 -25.08 -9.65 5.68
C VAL A 226 -24.40 -8.92 6.83
N GLY A 227 -24.52 -9.46 8.03
CA GLY A 227 -23.95 -8.86 9.23
C GLY A 227 -23.73 -9.84 10.36
N ARG A 228 -23.21 -9.31 11.47
CA ARG A 228 -22.98 -10.08 12.69
C ARG A 228 -24.23 -10.23 13.54
N CYS A 229 -24.47 -11.44 14.03
CA CYS A 229 -25.46 -11.71 15.07
C CYS A 229 -24.82 -12.39 16.28
N ASN A 230 -25.31 -12.04 17.48
CA ASN A 230 -25.02 -12.79 18.69
C ASN A 230 -26.22 -13.67 19.06
N GLY A 231 -25.99 -14.99 19.15
CA GLY A 231 -27.00 -15.95 19.59
C GLY A 231 -28.07 -16.28 18.55
N CYS A 232 -27.80 -16.04 17.26
CA CYS A 232 -28.73 -16.43 16.18
C CYS A 232 -28.64 -17.91 15.84
N LEU A 233 -27.49 -18.55 16.07
CA LEU A 233 -27.34 -19.99 15.92
C LEU A 233 -27.58 -20.73 17.25
N ARG A 234 -28.17 -21.92 17.15
CA ARG A 234 -28.25 -22.84 18.31
C ARG A 234 -26.87 -23.44 18.56
N LYS A 235 -26.28 -23.15 19.73
CA LYS A 235 -24.95 -23.63 20.18
C LYS A 235 -23.80 -23.20 19.25
N PRO A 236 -23.56 -21.88 19.09
CA PRO A 236 -22.48 -21.41 18.23
C PRO A 236 -21.12 -21.76 18.83
N ARG A 237 -20.12 -22.03 17.96
CA ARG A 237 -18.72 -22.20 18.37
C ARG A 237 -17.90 -20.91 18.32
N THR A 238 -18.45 -19.86 17.73
CA THR A 238 -17.88 -18.51 17.66
C THR A 238 -18.79 -17.53 18.36
N THR A 239 -18.22 -16.39 18.77
CA THR A 239 -18.98 -15.31 19.42
C THR A 239 -19.94 -14.61 18.45
N TRP A 240 -19.60 -14.58 17.16
CA TRP A 240 -20.36 -13.84 16.14
C TRP A 240 -20.72 -14.76 14.97
N ASP A 241 -22.02 -14.88 14.73
CA ASP A 241 -22.57 -15.53 13.54
C ASP A 241 -22.60 -14.52 12.39
N VAL A 242 -22.38 -14.97 11.14
CA VAL A 242 -22.55 -14.13 9.95
C VAL A 242 -23.80 -14.57 9.22
N ILE A 243 -24.86 -13.77 9.31
CA ILE A 243 -26.17 -14.09 8.75
C ILE A 243 -26.78 -12.87 8.06
N LEU A 244 -27.90 -13.09 7.38
CA LEU A 244 -28.74 -12.06 6.80
C LEU A 244 -29.62 -11.44 7.90
N LEU A 245 -29.57 -10.12 8.09
CA LEU A 245 -30.16 -9.46 9.27
C LEU A 245 -31.24 -8.42 8.99
N GLY A 246 -31.40 -7.99 7.74
CA GLY A 246 -32.35 -6.93 7.37
C GLY A 246 -31.64 -5.66 6.85
N PRO A 247 -32.08 -4.45 7.21
CA PRO A 247 -31.58 -3.21 6.60
C PRO A 247 -30.13 -2.88 6.98
N LEU A 248 -29.50 -2.01 6.19
CA LEU A 248 -28.16 -1.53 6.46
C LEU A 248 -28.11 -0.84 7.83
N SER A 249 -27.38 -1.42 8.76
CA SER A 249 -27.18 -0.93 10.13
C SER A 249 -25.73 -1.11 10.56
N TYR A 250 -25.42 -0.77 11.81
CA TYR A 250 -24.08 -0.91 12.35
C TYR A 250 -23.59 -2.37 12.35
N SER A 251 -24.46 -3.35 12.64
CA SER A 251 -24.08 -4.77 12.67
C SER A 251 -23.95 -5.39 11.27
N THR A 252 -24.36 -4.69 10.21
CA THR A 252 -24.30 -5.18 8.81
C THR A 252 -23.27 -4.43 7.97
N LYS A 253 -22.39 -3.65 8.62
CA LYS A 253 -21.29 -2.94 7.99
C LYS A 253 -19.99 -3.74 8.14
N TRP A 254 -19.16 -3.64 7.11
CA TRP A 254 -17.88 -4.30 7.04
C TRP A 254 -16.82 -3.27 6.67
N THR A 255 -15.70 -3.29 7.39
CA THR A 255 -14.54 -2.50 7.02
C THR A 255 -13.67 -3.32 6.09
N VAL A 256 -13.37 -2.77 4.91
CA VAL A 256 -12.43 -3.37 3.96
C VAL A 256 -11.02 -3.17 4.47
N ARG A 257 -10.24 -4.25 4.50
CA ARG A 257 -8.80 -4.21 4.73
C ARG A 257 -8.07 -4.86 3.55
N ASN A 258 -7.12 -4.15 2.99
CA ASN A 258 -6.21 -4.70 2.01
C ASN A 258 -5.22 -5.62 2.72
N ILE A 259 -5.03 -6.83 2.19
CA ILE A 259 -3.98 -7.72 2.64
C ILE A 259 -2.72 -7.38 1.84
N PRO A 260 -1.67 -6.84 2.49
CA PRO A 260 -0.46 -6.42 1.79
C PRO A 260 0.13 -7.56 0.96
N HIS A 261 0.71 -7.21 -0.19
CA HIS A 261 1.52 -8.09 -1.03
C HIS A 261 0.79 -9.23 -1.77
N ILE A 262 -0.53 -9.39 -1.62
CA ILE A 262 -1.26 -10.50 -2.27
C ILE A 262 -2.48 -10.05 -3.09
N GLY A 263 -2.79 -8.76 -3.14
CA GLY A 263 -3.90 -8.22 -3.93
C GLY A 263 -5.29 -8.73 -3.50
N LYS A 264 -5.43 -9.13 -2.23
CA LYS A 264 -6.69 -9.59 -1.64
C LYS A 264 -7.21 -8.58 -0.64
N ILE A 265 -8.53 -8.59 -0.44
CA ILE A 265 -9.17 -7.88 0.67
C ILE A 265 -9.65 -8.87 1.72
N THR A 266 -9.74 -8.41 2.96
CA THR A 266 -10.50 -9.05 4.03
C THR A 266 -11.56 -8.08 4.55
N LEU A 267 -12.62 -8.64 5.15
CA LEU A 267 -13.72 -7.86 5.70
C LEU A 267 -13.70 -7.99 7.22
N VAL A 268 -13.73 -6.84 7.89
CA VAL A 268 -13.59 -6.75 9.34
C VAL A 268 -14.87 -6.20 9.94
N LEU A 269 -15.39 -6.88 10.95
CA LEU A 269 -16.49 -6.38 11.75
C LEU A 269 -16.03 -5.17 12.58
N ASP A 270 -16.99 -4.39 13.02
CA ASP A 270 -16.79 -3.32 14.00
C ASP A 270 -16.21 -3.82 15.35
N THR A 271 -16.34 -5.12 15.64
CA THR A 271 -15.73 -5.77 16.80
C THR A 271 -14.24 -6.10 16.61
N GLY A 272 -13.70 -5.89 15.40
CA GLY A 272 -12.34 -6.27 15.02
C GLY A 272 -12.18 -7.72 14.56
N ALA A 273 -13.23 -8.54 14.62
CA ALA A 273 -13.21 -9.92 14.11
C ALA A 273 -13.23 -9.93 12.57
N TYR A 274 -12.53 -10.91 11.98
CA TYR A 274 -12.36 -11.00 10.54
C TYR A 274 -13.34 -12.00 9.94
N LEU A 275 -13.89 -11.70 8.76
CA LEU A 275 -14.64 -12.68 7.99
C LEU A 275 -13.68 -13.81 7.58
N GLY A 276 -13.98 -15.01 8.05
CA GLY A 276 -13.15 -16.18 7.85
C GLY A 276 -13.98 -17.45 7.70
N ARG A 277 -13.31 -18.50 7.24
CA ARG A 277 -13.90 -19.84 7.21
C ARG A 277 -13.87 -20.43 8.60
N CYS A 278 -15.02 -20.85 9.12
CA CYS A 278 -15.10 -21.72 10.30
C CYS A 278 -15.56 -23.12 9.94
N HIS A 279 -14.86 -24.12 10.48
CA HIS A 279 -15.20 -25.52 10.38
C HIS A 279 -16.08 -25.97 11.56
N GLY A 280 -17.31 -26.41 11.28
CA GLY A 280 -18.25 -26.97 12.24
C GLY A 280 -18.87 -25.93 13.18
N CYS A 281 -18.92 -24.66 12.77
CA CYS A 281 -19.49 -23.59 13.58
C CYS A 281 -21.03 -23.55 13.54
N ALA A 282 -21.66 -23.95 12.44
CA ALA A 282 -23.11 -24.03 12.34
C ALA A 282 -23.62 -25.45 12.66
N GLY A 283 -24.34 -25.60 13.78
CA GLY A 283 -24.98 -26.86 14.15
C GLY A 283 -26.06 -27.27 13.15
N GLY A 284 -25.95 -28.49 12.60
CA GLY A 284 -26.92 -29.03 11.64
C GLY A 284 -26.66 -28.63 10.19
N ALA A 285 -25.58 -27.91 9.89
CA ALA A 285 -25.18 -27.62 8.51
C ALA A 285 -24.69 -28.89 7.79
N THR A 286 -25.07 -29.02 6.52
CA THR A 286 -24.66 -30.14 5.64
C THR A 286 -23.23 -29.98 5.12
N LEU A 287 -22.75 -28.75 4.99
CA LEU A 287 -21.36 -28.44 4.68
C LEU A 287 -20.62 -28.06 5.95
N PRO A 288 -19.42 -28.62 6.20
CA PRO A 288 -18.72 -28.40 7.46
C PRO A 288 -18.05 -27.02 7.52
N ASP A 289 -17.62 -26.47 6.39
CA ASP A 289 -17.00 -25.14 6.33
C ASP A 289 -18.05 -24.08 5.99
N GLN A 290 -18.17 -23.06 6.82
CA GLN A 290 -19.06 -21.92 6.59
C GLN A 290 -18.32 -20.59 6.82
N ALA A 291 -18.89 -19.49 6.30
CA ALA A 291 -18.37 -18.15 6.57
C ALA A 291 -18.85 -17.65 7.94
N PHE A 292 -17.92 -17.24 8.79
CA PHE A 292 -18.14 -16.72 10.13
C PHE A 292 -17.20 -15.54 10.39
N ALA A 293 -17.44 -14.79 11.45
CA ALA A 293 -16.46 -13.85 11.94
C ALA A 293 -15.65 -14.49 13.07
N VAL A 294 -14.34 -14.56 12.87
CA VAL A 294 -13.37 -15.27 13.73
C VAL A 294 -12.22 -14.38 14.15
#